data_AF-A0AAN8SD22-F1
#
_entry.id   AF-A0AAN8SD22-F1
#
_cell.length_a   1.000
_cell.length_b   1.000
_cell.length_c   1.000
_cell.angle_alpha   90.00
_cell.angle_beta   90.00
_cell.angle_gamma   90.00
#
_symmetry.space_group_name_H-M   'P 1'
#
loop_
_entity.id
_entity.type
_entity.pdbx_description
1 polymer ?
#
loop_
_entity_poly.entity_id
_entity_poly.type
_entity_poly.pdbx_seq_one_letter_code
_entity_poly.pdbx_strand_id
1 'polypeptide(L)'
;MSDFIDNIIITLGKEGVLIIRKGDSSDPFFTNSNKPRYIKKEGSVTHRLYHPELVAESDIVNVSGAGDCFVSGFVAAMLRGESEKSCIKLGFKCSAASLKCFKPVPANFSET
;
A
#
# COMPACT_ATOMS: atom_id res chain seq x y z
N MET A 1 5.49 -12.60 20.96
CA MET A 1 6.07 -11.49 20.17
C MET A 1 5.01 -10.78 19.28
N SER A 2 3.70 -11.08 19.40
CA SER A 2 2.66 -10.71 18.43
C SER A 2 1.50 -9.84 18.99
N ASP A 3 1.68 -9.19 20.14
CA ASP A 3 0.59 -8.39 20.75
C ASP A 3 0.58 -6.92 20.27
N PHE A 4 1.64 -6.48 19.60
CA PHE A 4 1.81 -5.09 19.15
C PHE A 4 1.65 -4.87 17.65
N ILE A 5 1.92 -5.90 16.83
CA ILE A 5 1.86 -5.80 15.36
C ILE A 5 0.68 -6.64 14.89
N ASP A 6 -0.32 -5.98 14.32
CA ASP A 6 -1.53 -6.59 13.77
C ASP A 6 -1.63 -6.48 12.24
N ASN A 7 -0.68 -5.78 11.60
CA ASN A 7 -0.54 -5.70 10.15
C ASN A 7 0.95 -5.77 9.75
N ILE A 8 1.25 -6.61 8.78
CA ILE A 8 2.55 -6.74 8.12
C ILE A 8 2.31 -6.60 6.63
N ILE A 9 3.02 -5.66 6.00
CA ILE A 9 2.95 -5.39 4.56
C ILE A 9 4.34 -5.65 4.00
N ILE A 10 4.45 -6.59 3.06
CA ILE A 10 5.71 -7.04 2.49
C ILE A 10 5.69 -6.72 1.00
N THR A 11 6.57 -5.82 0.56
CA THR A 11 6.78 -5.52 -0.86
C THR A 11 7.72 -6.53 -1.50
N LEU A 12 7.32 -7.10 -2.64
CA LEU A 12 8.01 -8.17 -3.36
C LEU A 12 8.41 -7.73 -4.79
N GLY A 13 8.57 -6.44 -5.03
CA GLY A 13 8.90 -5.90 -6.34
C GLY A 13 7.84 -6.24 -7.39
N LYS A 14 8.25 -6.85 -8.51
CA LYS A 14 7.34 -7.26 -9.59
C LYS A 14 6.31 -8.31 -9.18
N GLU A 15 6.59 -9.08 -8.13
CA GLU A 15 5.66 -10.09 -7.59
C GLU A 15 4.55 -9.45 -6.74
N GLY A 16 4.63 -8.15 -6.46
CA GLY A 16 3.58 -7.38 -5.80
C GLY A 16 3.76 -7.21 -4.31
N VAL A 17 2.67 -7.34 -3.56
CA VAL A 17 2.62 -7.06 -2.12
C VAL A 17 1.84 -8.14 -1.38
N LEU A 18 2.46 -8.73 -0.36
CA LEU A 18 1.82 -9.63 0.58
C LEU A 18 1.38 -8.83 1.81
N ILE A 19 0.08 -8.83 2.09
CA ILE A 19 -0.49 -8.31 3.34
C ILE A 19 -0.80 -9.49 4.25
N ILE A 20 -0.35 -9.41 5.50
CA ILE A 20 -0.70 -10.31 6.58
C ILE A 20 -1.29 -9.45 7.70
N ARG A 21 -2.55 -9.66 8.07
CA ARG A 21 -3.19 -8.87 9.12
C ARG A 21 -4.18 -9.66 9.95
N LYS A 22 -4.42 -9.19 11.17
CA LYS A 22 -5.56 -9.63 11.98
C LYS A 22 -6.84 -8.99 11.44
N GLY A 23 -7.90 -9.79 11.26
CA GLY A 23 -9.17 -9.34 10.66
C GLY A 23 -9.29 -9.64 9.16
N ASP A 24 -10.40 -9.20 8.54
CA ASP A 24 -10.73 -9.42 7.13
C ASP A 24 -10.22 -8.30 6.21
N SER A 25 -10.13 -8.56 4.90
CA SER A 25 -9.79 -7.55 3.89
C SER A 25 -10.76 -6.36 3.80
N SER A 26 -12.01 -6.59 4.18
CA SER A 26 -13.07 -5.57 4.24
C SER A 26 -13.02 -4.74 5.54
N ASP A 27 -12.26 -5.19 6.54
CA ASP A 27 -12.13 -4.44 7.79
C ASP A 27 -11.36 -3.13 7.55
N PRO A 28 -11.95 -1.98 7.93
CA PRO A 28 -11.26 -0.70 7.81
C PRO A 28 -10.07 -0.64 8.79
N PHE A 29 -9.03 0.09 8.38
CA PHE A 29 -7.87 0.37 9.24
C PHE A 29 -8.16 1.48 10.27
N PHE A 30 -8.99 2.46 9.90
CA PHE A 30 -9.33 3.61 10.73
C PHE A 30 -10.84 3.76 10.93
N THR A 31 -11.22 4.43 12.01
CA THR A 31 -12.62 4.84 12.22
C THR A 31 -13.05 5.86 11.17
N ASN A 32 -14.24 5.66 10.60
CA ASN A 32 -14.84 6.62 9.67
C ASN A 32 -15.43 7.82 10.45
N SER A 33 -14.59 8.82 10.73
CA SER A 33 -14.96 10.01 11.51
C SER A 33 -14.04 11.18 11.16
N ASN A 34 -14.44 12.41 11.51
CA ASN A 34 -13.63 13.63 11.29
C ASN A 34 -12.24 13.59 11.97
N LYS A 35 -12.01 12.66 12.90
CA LYS A 35 -10.71 12.41 13.54
C LYS A 35 -10.42 10.91 13.48
N PRO A 36 -9.94 10.38 12.33
CA PRO A 36 -9.75 8.94 12.15
C PRO A 36 -8.77 8.40 13.19
N ARG A 37 -9.17 7.31 13.86
CA ARG A 37 -8.34 6.59 14.82
C ARG A 37 -8.07 5.19 14.33
N TYR A 38 -6.84 4.72 14.51
CA TYR A 38 -6.43 3.38 14.15
C TYR A 38 -7.27 2.33 14.93
N ILE A 39 -7.79 1.33 14.23
CA ILE A 39 -8.57 0.24 14.81
C ILE A 39 -7.65 -0.96 15.00
N LYS A 40 -7.17 -1.18 16.23
CA LYS A 40 -6.42 -2.38 16.56
C LYS A 40 -7.32 -3.60 16.39
N LYS A 41 -6.89 -4.55 15.55
CA LYS A 41 -7.64 -5.79 15.31
C LYS A 41 -7.03 -6.91 16.13
N GLU A 42 -7.89 -7.75 16.71
CA GLU A 42 -7.51 -8.97 17.41
C GLU A 42 -8.17 -10.17 16.73
N GLY A 43 -7.66 -11.38 17.00
CA GLY A 43 -8.20 -12.62 16.44
C GLY A 43 -7.37 -13.18 15.28
N SER A 44 -8.05 -13.88 14.36
CA SER A 44 -7.43 -14.67 13.30
C SER A 44 -6.61 -13.83 12.33
N VAL A 45 -5.43 -14.35 11.96
CA VAL A 45 -4.54 -13.77 10.95
C VAL A 45 -4.98 -14.24 9.56
N THR A 46 -5.18 -13.29 8.66
CA THR A 46 -5.42 -13.52 7.24
C THR A 46 -4.23 -13.04 6.42
N HIS A 47 -4.02 -13.62 5.24
CA HIS A 47 -2.95 -13.23 4.33
C HIS A 47 -3.46 -13.16 2.89
N ARG A 48 -2.99 -12.18 2.13
CA ARG A 48 -3.38 -11.93 0.73
C ARG A 48 -2.19 -11.42 -0.07
N LEU A 49 -1.96 -12.04 -1.22
CA LEU A 49 -0.99 -11.57 -2.20
C LEU A 49 -1.71 -10.74 -3.27
N TYR A 50 -1.28 -9.50 -3.45
CA TYR A 50 -1.76 -8.60 -4.48
C TYR A 50 -0.69 -8.43 -5.55
N HIS A 51 -1.05 -8.71 -6.80
CA HIS A 51 -0.17 -8.51 -7.94
C HIS A 51 -0.37 -7.10 -8.52
N PRO A 52 0.70 -6.39 -8.92
CA PRO A 52 0.60 -5.09 -9.53
C PRO A 52 0.33 -5.23 -11.02
N GLU A 53 -0.10 -4.13 -11.64
CA GLU A 53 0.09 -3.98 -13.08
C GLU A 53 1.59 -3.78 -13.33
N LEU A 54 2.17 -4.60 -14.20
CA LEU A 54 3.60 -4.54 -14.48
C LEU A 54 3.93 -3.30 -15.30
N VAL A 55 4.92 -2.53 -14.83
CA VAL A 55 5.57 -1.50 -15.63
C VAL A 55 6.50 -2.20 -16.62
N ALA A 56 6.41 -1.85 -17.90
CA ALA A 56 7.31 -2.38 -18.92
C ALA A 56 8.76 -2.08 -18.54
N GLU A 57 9.67 -3.04 -18.72
CA GLU A 57 11.09 -2.86 -18.34
C GLU A 57 11.72 -1.65 -19.04
N SER A 58 11.30 -1.34 -20.27
CA SER A 58 11.72 -0.15 -21.02
C SER A 58 11.31 1.18 -20.38
N ASP A 59 10.26 1.17 -19.55
CA ASP A 59 9.73 2.36 -18.87
C ASP A 59 10.28 2.52 -17.45
N ILE A 60 11.01 1.52 -16.93
CA ILE A 60 11.62 1.60 -15.60
C ILE A 60 12.91 2.40 -15.69
N VAL A 61 12.90 3.57 -15.07
CA VAL A 61 14.01 4.54 -15.06
C VAL A 61 14.81 4.44 -13.77
N ASN A 62 14.14 4.22 -12.63
CA ASN A 62 14.74 4.15 -11.30
C ASN A 62 13.89 3.22 -10.40
N VAL A 63 14.50 2.56 -9.41
CA VAL A 63 13.78 1.75 -8.41
C VAL A 63 13.85 2.33 -7.00
N SER A 64 14.75 3.28 -6.76
CA SER A 64 14.83 3.99 -5.49
C SER A 64 13.55 4.76 -5.23
N GLY A 65 12.98 4.64 -4.04
CA GLY A 65 11.74 5.32 -3.65
C GLY A 65 10.44 4.65 -4.08
N ALA A 66 10.49 3.54 -4.84
CA ALA A 66 9.28 2.79 -5.22
C ALA A 66 8.51 2.28 -3.98
N GLY A 67 9.24 1.78 -2.98
CA GLY A 67 8.67 1.37 -1.69
C GLY A 67 8.09 2.55 -0.89
N ASP A 68 8.80 3.67 -0.80
CA ASP A 68 8.33 4.88 -0.10
C ASP A 68 7.06 5.44 -0.74
N CYS A 69 7.02 5.47 -2.07
CA CYS A 69 5.85 5.92 -2.84
C CYS A 69 4.69 4.93 -2.69
N PHE A 70 4.96 3.62 -2.68
CA PHE A 70 3.94 2.61 -2.39
C PHE A 70 3.31 2.84 -1.01
N VAL A 71 4.14 2.95 0.03
CA VAL A 71 3.67 3.15 1.41
C VAL A 71 2.91 4.47 1.54
N SER A 72 3.41 5.54 0.91
CA SER A 72 2.74 6.85 0.94
C SER A 72 1.36 6.81 0.29
N GLY A 73 1.22 6.18 -0.88
CA GLY A 73 -0.07 5.99 -1.54
C GLY A 73 -1.01 5.10 -0.72
N PHE A 74 -0.49 4.01 -0.15
CA PHE A 74 -1.25 3.12 0.72
C PHE A 74 -1.78 3.87 1.95
N VAL A 75 -0.91 4.59 2.67
CA VAL A 75 -1.28 5.36 3.87
C VAL A 75 -2.25 6.48 3.55
N ALA A 76 -2.10 7.16 2.42
CA ALA A 76 -3.02 8.22 2.00
C ALA A 76 -4.45 7.68 1.82
N ALA A 77 -4.63 6.58 1.08
CA ALA A 77 -5.94 5.93 0.94
C ALA A 77 -6.47 5.39 2.28
N MET A 78 -5.58 4.86 3.11
CA MET A 78 -5.91 4.34 4.44
C MET A 78 -6.48 5.44 5.36
N LEU A 79 -5.88 6.63 5.36
CA LEU A 79 -6.35 7.80 6.12
C LEU A 79 -7.66 8.38 5.57
N ARG A 80 -7.95 8.18 4.28
CA ARG A 80 -9.24 8.49 3.66
C ARG A 80 -10.34 7.47 3.98
N GLY A 81 -10.03 6.44 4.77
CA GLY A 81 -10.98 5.40 5.15
C GLY A 81 -11.33 4.44 4.02
N GLU A 82 -10.47 4.34 3.00
CA GLU A 82 -10.69 3.43 1.89
C GLU A 82 -10.43 1.96 2.26
N SER A 83 -10.95 1.05 1.44
CA SER A 83 -10.72 -0.40 1.60
C SER A 83 -9.24 -0.77 1.43
N GLU A 84 -8.84 -1.92 1.97
CA GLU A 84 -7.48 -2.47 1.77
C GLU A 84 -7.12 -2.58 0.29
N LYS A 85 -8.04 -3.07 -0.54
CA LYS A 85 -7.83 -3.18 -1.99
C LYS A 85 -7.59 -1.81 -2.64
N SER A 86 -8.31 -0.77 -2.21
CA SER A 86 -8.09 0.58 -2.70
C SER A 86 -6.75 1.15 -2.25
N CYS A 87 -6.34 0.87 -1.00
CA CYS A 87 -5.03 1.26 -0.48
C CYS A 87 -3.90 0.62 -1.30
N ILE A 88 -4.00 -0.68 -1.58
CA ILE A 88 -3.08 -1.39 -2.46
C ILE A 88 -3.03 -0.77 -3.86
N LYS A 89 -4.21 -0.50 -4.44
CA LYS A 89 -4.31 0.09 -5.78
C LYS A 89 -3.61 1.44 -5.85
N LEU A 90 -3.81 2.31 -4.86
CA LEU A 90 -3.15 3.62 -4.83
C LEU A 90 -1.65 3.49 -4.59
N GLY A 91 -1.24 2.61 -3.67
CA GLY A 91 0.18 2.30 -3.46
C GLY A 91 0.87 1.83 -4.75
N PHE A 92 0.26 0.91 -5.49
CA PHE A 92 0.82 0.46 -6.78
C PHE A 92 0.94 1.59 -7.80
N LYS A 93 -0.06 2.47 -7.90
CA LYS A 93 0.02 3.64 -8.79
C LYS A 93 1.18 4.57 -8.42
N CYS A 94 1.34 4.88 -7.14
CA CYS A 94 2.43 5.72 -6.67
C CYS A 94 3.81 5.06 -6.90
N SER A 95 3.92 3.76 -6.65
CA SER A 95 5.12 2.98 -6.96
C SER A 95 5.46 3.00 -8.45
N ALA A 96 4.47 2.74 -9.32
CA ALA A 96 4.66 2.77 -10.77
C ALA A 96 5.08 4.16 -11.28
N ALA A 97 4.54 5.24 -10.69
CA ALA A 97 4.97 6.60 -11.01
C ALA A 97 6.42 6.87 -10.60
N SER A 98 6.85 6.36 -9.45
CA SER A 98 8.25 6.41 -8.99
C SER A 98 9.17 5.63 -9.94
N LEU A 99 8.77 4.43 -10.36
CA LEU A 99 9.54 3.59 -11.29
C LEU A 99 9.84 4.30 -12.62
N LYS A 100 8.90 5.12 -13.09
CA LYS A 100 8.99 5.88 -14.34
C LYS A 100 9.67 7.25 -14.19
N CYS A 101 10.21 7.56 -13.00
CA CYS A 101 10.80 8.86 -12.70
C CYS A 101 12.30 8.73 -12.41
N PHE A 102 13.11 9.70 -12.85
CA PHE A 102 14.53 9.78 -12.47
C PHE A 102 14.72 10.04 -10.98
N LYS A 103 13.80 10.78 -10.34
CA LYS A 103 13.85 11.09 -8.91
C LYS A 103 13.12 10.01 -8.10
N PRO A 104 13.56 9.70 -6.87
CA PRO A 104 12.93 8.66 -6.06
C PRO A 104 11.44 8.90 -5.78
N VAL A 105 11.05 10.17 -5.66
CA VAL A 105 9.65 10.60 -5.48
C VAL A 105 9.31 11.57 -6.63
N PRO A 106 8.30 11.26 -7.46
CA PRO A 106 7.80 12.18 -8.48
C PRO A 106 7.33 13.51 -7.87
N ALA A 107 7.50 14.61 -8.61
CA ALA A 107 7.02 15.92 -8.14
C ALA A 107 5.49 15.97 -8.01
N ASN A 108 4.79 15.24 -8.87
CA ASN A 108 3.33 15.13 -8.87
C ASN A 108 2.95 13.68 -9.16
N PHE A 109 1.86 13.21 -8.54
CA PHE A 109 1.20 11.96 -8.90
C PHE A 109 -0.04 12.30 -9.72
N SER A 110 -0.14 11.75 -10.93
CA SER A 110 -1.32 11.96 -11.79
C SER A 110 -2.51 11.17 -11.26
N GLU A 111 -3.67 11.84 -11.16
CA GLU A 111 -4.96 11.19 -10.92
C GLU A 111 -5.42 10.51 -12.23
N THR A 112 -5.04 9.25 -12.45
CA THR A 112 -5.62 8.40 -13.51
C THR A 112 -6.42 7.27 -12.90
#